data_AF-A0A1F7S493-F1
#
_entry.id   AF-A0A1F7S493-F1
#
_cell.length_a   1.000
_cell.length_b   1.000
_cell.length_c   1.000
_cell.angle_alpha   90.00
_cell.angle_beta   90.00
_cell.angle_gamma   90.00
#
_symmetry.space_group_name_H-M   'P 1'
#
loop_
_entity.id
_entity.type
_entity.pdbx_description
1 polymer ?
#
loop_
_entity_poly.entity_id
_entity_poly.type
_entity_poly.pdbx_seq_one_letter_code
_entity_poly.pdbx_strand_id
1 'polypeptide(L)'
;MVKADSRTVNVYDGPKCIVRYPRYWGKYQVIGAEQFEKALLKKRQQALLSKTTERFCGLGEPFRDYLTRISKARTSIPLQRQVDTLNCLVDKYGPESIVKAMAYASQYNAYGADYIENILIQMMTPENNQPPVVLKDEQLNRMFLDHPLMEEYDAIALMDRRKNHGKIKKEIDATETLYDESTV
;
A
#
# COMPACT_ATOMS: atom_id res chain seq x y z
N MET A 1 15.20 41.31 0.97
CA MET A 1 15.05 42.78 0.90
C MET A 1 14.67 43.18 -0.52
N VAL A 2 13.78 44.15 -0.70
CA VAL A 2 13.37 44.65 -2.02
C VAL A 2 14.00 46.04 -2.23
N LYS A 3 14.67 46.25 -3.37
CA LYS A 3 15.20 47.55 -3.80
C LYS A 3 14.58 47.92 -5.13
N ALA A 4 14.23 49.19 -5.30
CA ALA A 4 13.54 49.64 -6.51
C ALA A 4 14.10 50.99 -6.98
N ASP A 5 14.41 51.05 -8.27
CA ASP A 5 14.81 52.28 -8.97
C ASP A 5 13.67 52.74 -9.89
N SER A 6 13.83 53.89 -10.55
CA SER A 6 12.85 54.43 -11.50
C SER A 6 12.51 53.47 -12.65
N ARG A 7 13.41 52.52 -12.97
CA ARG A 7 13.26 51.58 -14.11
C ARG A 7 13.14 50.12 -13.73
N THR A 8 13.63 49.70 -12.57
CA THR A 8 13.67 48.27 -12.20
C THR A 8 13.32 48.04 -10.75
N VAL A 9 12.76 46.86 -10.46
CA VAL A 9 12.53 46.35 -9.11
C VAL A 9 13.35 45.08 -8.94
N ASN A 10 14.21 45.06 -7.92
CA ASN A 10 15.15 43.97 -7.63
C ASN A 10 14.81 43.35 -6.27
N VAL A 11 14.71 42.02 -6.23
CA VAL A 11 14.43 41.25 -5.02
C VAL A 11 15.69 40.48 -4.62
N TYR A 12 16.13 40.67 -3.38
CA TYR A 12 17.35 40.07 -2.83
C TYR A 12 17.07 39.14 -1.65
N ASP A 13 17.83 38.05 -1.56
CA ASP A 13 17.98 37.19 -0.38
C ASP A 13 19.43 37.34 0.12
N GLY A 14 19.60 38.05 1.24
CA GLY A 14 20.91 38.51 1.70
C GLY A 14 21.68 39.30 0.63
N PRO A 15 22.92 38.90 0.27
CA PRO A 15 23.70 39.57 -0.77
C PRO A 15 23.32 39.16 -2.20
N LYS A 16 22.51 38.11 -2.38
CA LYS A 16 22.20 37.53 -3.69
C LYS A 16 20.94 38.15 -4.29
N CYS A 17 21.05 38.69 -5.52
CA CYS A 17 19.89 39.09 -6.30
C CYS A 17 19.17 37.85 -6.82
N ILE A 18 17.90 37.67 -6.43
CA ILE A 18 17.07 36.55 -6.87
C ILE A 18 16.37 36.89 -8.18
N VAL A 19 15.83 38.10 -8.29
CA VAL A 19 14.98 38.51 -9.41
C VAL A 19 15.13 40.00 -9.71
N ARG A 20 15.09 40.33 -11.01
CA ARG A 20 15.00 41.70 -11.52
C ARG A 20 13.83 41.78 -12.49
N TYR A 21 12.93 42.73 -12.25
CA TYR A 21 11.81 43.03 -13.15
C TYR A 21 11.86 44.48 -13.63
N PRO A 22 11.36 44.77 -14.85
CA PRO A 22 11.08 46.13 -15.26
C PRO A 22 9.98 46.71 -14.35
N ARG A 23 10.11 47.99 -14.01
CA ARG A 23 9.12 48.65 -13.15
C ARG A 23 7.80 48.80 -13.89
N TYR A 24 6.73 48.32 -13.27
CA TYR A 24 5.37 48.44 -13.76
C TYR A 24 4.52 49.25 -12.78
N TRP A 25 3.65 50.12 -13.28
CA TRP A 25 2.89 51.08 -12.46
C TRP A 25 1.42 50.70 -12.28
N GLY A 26 0.95 49.63 -12.92
CA GLY A 26 -0.40 49.12 -12.70
C GLY A 26 -0.56 48.52 -11.30
N LYS A 27 -1.75 48.67 -10.73
CA LYS A 27 -2.09 48.19 -9.39
C LYS A 27 -2.76 46.81 -9.47
N TYR A 28 -2.66 46.03 -8.39
CA TYR A 28 -3.30 44.72 -8.23
C TYR A 28 -2.92 43.65 -9.26
N GLN A 29 -1.74 43.75 -9.88
CA GLN A 29 -1.22 42.71 -10.76
C GLN A 29 -0.13 41.88 -10.10
N VAL A 30 -0.18 40.57 -10.31
CA VAL A 30 0.88 39.63 -9.93
C VAL A 30 1.76 39.39 -11.15
N ILE A 31 3.01 39.82 -11.08
CA ILE A 31 3.93 39.77 -12.23
C ILE A 31 5.03 38.75 -11.94
N GLY A 32 5.22 37.80 -12.85
CA GLY A 32 6.36 36.88 -12.83
C GLY A 32 6.31 35.80 -11.75
N ALA A 33 5.14 35.46 -11.20
CA ALA A 33 4.98 34.35 -10.27
C ALA A 33 5.22 32.97 -10.92
N GLU A 34 4.94 32.84 -12.23
CA GLU A 34 5.01 31.58 -12.98
C GLU A 34 6.38 30.89 -12.90
N GLN A 35 7.47 31.67 -12.91
CA GLN A 35 8.83 31.12 -12.87
C GLN A 35 9.20 30.53 -11.50
N PHE A 36 8.54 30.98 -10.43
CA PHE A 36 8.75 30.47 -9.07
C PHE A 36 7.66 29.50 -8.63
N GLU A 37 6.52 29.47 -9.30
CA GLU A 37 5.37 28.64 -8.95
C GLU A 37 5.74 27.17 -8.83
N LYS A 38 6.45 26.62 -9.83
CA LYS A 38 6.93 25.23 -9.81
C LYS A 38 7.85 24.95 -8.62
N ALA A 39 8.76 25.88 -8.30
CA ALA A 39 9.69 25.74 -7.19
C ALA A 39 8.98 25.87 -5.83
N LEU A 40 8.01 26.77 -5.73
CA LEU A 40 7.20 26.99 -4.54
C LEU A 40 6.28 25.80 -4.26
N LEU A 41 5.66 25.24 -5.29
CA LEU A 41 4.85 24.01 -5.20
C LEU A 41 5.69 22.85 -4.68
N LYS A 42 6.91 22.64 -5.22
CA LYS A 42 7.82 21.61 -4.71
C LYS A 42 8.21 21.83 -3.25
N LYS A 43 8.60 23.05 -2.87
CA LYS A 43 8.91 23.40 -1.48
C LYS A 43 7.71 23.19 -0.55
N ARG A 44 6.51 23.56 -1.00
CA ARG A 44 5.26 23.36 -0.24
C ARG A 44 4.98 21.87 -0.05
N GLN A 45 5.11 21.06 -1.10
CA GLN A 45 4.97 19.60 -0.99
C GLN A 45 5.98 19.07 0.04
N GLN A 46 7.28 19.35 -0.13
CA GLN A 46 8.32 18.92 0.82
C GLN A 46 8.04 19.37 2.27
N ALA A 47 7.58 20.61 2.46
CA ALA A 47 7.20 21.11 3.78
C ALA A 47 5.99 20.36 4.37
N LEU A 48 5.00 19.98 3.55
CA LEU A 48 3.89 19.15 3.99
C LEU A 48 4.36 17.74 4.38
N LEU A 49 5.26 17.13 3.60
CA LEU A 49 5.88 15.84 3.93
C LEU A 49 6.64 15.90 5.28
N SER A 50 7.39 16.98 5.50
CA SER A 50 8.11 17.21 6.76
C SER A 50 7.12 17.33 7.93
N LYS A 51 6.03 18.06 7.74
CA LYS A 51 5.03 18.25 8.80
C LYS A 51 4.29 16.96 9.16
N THR A 52 3.90 16.15 8.19
CA THR A 52 3.17 14.89 8.46
C THR A 52 4.08 13.85 9.10
N THR A 53 5.35 13.80 8.71
CA THR A 53 6.37 12.95 9.37
C THR A 53 6.69 13.45 10.78
N GLU A 54 6.90 14.76 10.97
CA GLU A 54 7.10 15.38 12.29
C GLU A 54 5.94 15.13 13.24
N ARG A 55 4.69 15.27 12.76
CA ARG A 55 3.50 14.97 13.55
C ARG A 55 3.51 13.53 14.08
N PHE A 56 3.77 12.57 13.19
CA PHE A 56 3.80 11.16 13.55
C PHE A 56 4.94 10.86 14.54
N CYS A 57 6.14 11.38 14.28
CA CYS A 57 7.29 11.29 15.20
C CYS A 57 7.05 12.00 16.54
N GLY A 58 6.16 12.99 16.59
CA GLY A 58 5.78 13.71 17.80
C GLY A 58 4.94 12.88 18.78
N LEU A 59 4.35 11.76 18.33
CA LEU A 59 3.53 10.87 19.17
C LEU A 59 4.36 10.04 20.15
N GLY A 60 5.67 9.92 19.93
CA GLY A 60 6.61 9.28 20.84
C GLY A 60 7.71 8.48 20.14
N GLU A 61 8.61 7.93 20.95
CA GLU A 61 9.72 7.08 20.47
C GLU A 61 9.30 5.85 19.65
N PRO A 62 8.27 5.06 20.02
CA PRO A 62 7.93 3.85 19.26
C PRO A 62 7.53 4.17 17.80
N PHE A 63 6.96 5.35 17.56
CA PHE A 63 6.57 5.82 16.23
C PHE A 63 7.80 6.17 15.37
N ARG A 64 8.84 6.76 15.98
CA ARG A 64 10.11 7.11 15.31
C ARG A 64 10.90 5.87 14.91
N ASP A 65 11.00 4.92 15.85
CA ASP A 65 11.65 3.64 15.61
C ASP A 65 10.95 2.86 14.48
N TYR A 66 9.62 2.84 14.49
CA TYR A 66 8.85 2.15 13.46
C TYR A 66 9.05 2.77 12.07
N LEU A 67 9.06 4.10 11.94
CA LEU A 67 9.38 4.77 10.68
C LEU A 67 10.81 4.48 10.21
N THR A 68 11.77 4.43 11.14
CA THR A 68 13.15 4.08 10.81
C THR A 68 13.22 2.66 10.24
N ARG A 69 12.47 1.71 10.81
CA ARG A 69 12.40 0.33 10.31
C ARG A 69 11.70 0.24 8.95
N ILE A 70 10.60 0.97 8.75
CA ILE A 70 9.94 1.08 7.44
C ILE A 70 10.91 1.63 6.39
N SER A 71 11.70 2.66 6.71
CA SER A 71 12.63 3.26 5.75
C SER A 71 13.76 2.30 5.33
N LYS A 72 14.14 1.38 6.22
CA LYS A 72 15.13 0.33 5.96
C LYS A 72 14.52 -0.88 5.26
N ALA A 73 13.23 -1.15 5.46
CA ALA A 73 12.52 -2.20 4.78
C ALA A 73 12.40 -1.87 3.28
N ARG A 74 12.71 -2.85 2.41
CA ARG A 74 12.46 -2.72 0.97
C ARG A 74 10.97 -2.91 0.70
N THR A 75 10.21 -1.83 0.86
CA THR A 75 8.78 -1.81 0.52
C THR A 75 8.56 -1.09 -0.81
N SER A 76 7.64 -1.58 -1.63
CA SER A 76 7.28 -0.96 -2.92
C SER A 76 6.49 0.35 -2.74
N ILE A 77 5.87 0.54 -1.58
CA ILE A 77 5.05 1.70 -1.24
C ILE A 77 5.93 2.86 -0.78
N PRO A 78 5.80 4.06 -1.39
CA PRO A 78 6.53 5.25 -0.96
C PRO A 78 6.31 5.56 0.52
N LEU A 79 7.38 5.87 1.25
CA LEU A 79 7.35 6.17 2.70
C LEU A 79 6.28 7.21 3.07
N GLN A 80 6.11 8.25 2.23
CA GLN A 80 5.10 9.27 2.50
C GLN A 80 3.68 8.69 2.59
N ARG A 81 3.30 7.85 1.63
CA ARG A 81 1.95 7.27 1.62
C ARG A 81 1.73 6.45 2.87
N GLN A 82 2.76 5.72 3.31
CA GLN A 82 2.68 4.97 4.56
C GLN A 82 2.49 5.89 5.76
N VAL A 83 3.22 7.01 5.84
CA VAL A 83 3.07 8.01 6.92
C VAL A 83 1.69 8.65 6.91
N ASP A 84 1.13 8.96 5.74
CA ASP A 84 -0.21 9.53 5.62
C ASP A 84 -1.27 8.53 6.09
N THR A 85 -1.18 7.26 5.62
CA THR A 85 -2.08 6.19 6.08
C THR A 85 -1.95 5.95 7.59
N LEU A 86 -0.74 5.91 8.13
CA LEU A 86 -0.51 5.74 9.57
C LEU A 86 -1.08 6.90 10.38
N ASN A 87 -0.95 8.14 9.94
CA ASN A 87 -1.58 9.29 10.58
C ASN A 87 -3.11 9.16 10.57
N CYS A 88 -3.71 8.74 9.44
CA CYS A 88 -5.16 8.48 9.37
C CYS A 88 -5.60 7.36 10.34
N LEU A 89 -4.81 6.30 10.47
CA LEU A 89 -5.10 5.21 11.42
C LEU A 89 -5.01 5.68 12.87
N VAL A 90 -4.03 6.54 13.19
CA VAL A 90 -3.93 7.20 14.51
C VAL A 90 -5.17 8.03 14.80
N ASP A 91 -5.63 8.81 13.83
CA ASP A 91 -6.83 9.65 13.99
C ASP A 91 -8.11 8.81 14.16
N LYS A 92 -8.18 7.63 13.54
CA LYS A 92 -9.34 6.73 13.60
C LYS A 92 -9.40 5.86 14.87
N TYR A 93 -8.27 5.29 15.28
CA TYR A 93 -8.22 4.26 16.33
C TYR A 93 -7.51 4.70 17.61
N GLY A 94 -6.90 5.89 17.60
CA GLY A 94 -6.13 6.44 18.70
C GLY A 94 -4.69 5.94 18.77
N PRO A 95 -3.79 6.70 19.44
CA PRO A 95 -2.37 6.38 19.48
C PRO A 95 -2.06 5.09 20.25
N GLU A 96 -2.81 4.76 21.31
CA GLU A 96 -2.55 3.57 22.13
C GLU A 96 -2.77 2.26 21.36
N SER A 97 -3.86 2.18 20.60
CA SER A 97 -4.18 1.03 19.74
C SER A 97 -3.08 0.79 18.71
N ILE A 98 -2.55 1.88 18.14
CA ILE A 98 -1.49 1.85 17.14
C ILE A 98 -0.17 1.37 17.77
N VAL A 99 0.17 1.81 18.98
CA VAL A 99 1.38 1.34 19.69
C VAL A 99 1.31 -0.17 19.91
N LYS A 100 0.16 -0.71 20.33
CA LYS A 100 -0.05 -2.16 20.48
C LYS A 100 0.12 -2.90 19.14
N ALA A 101 -0.49 -2.38 18.07
CA ALA A 101 -0.34 -2.94 16.73
C ALA A 101 1.12 -2.92 16.25
N MET A 102 1.85 -1.82 16.47
CA MET A 102 3.26 -1.70 16.11
C MET A 102 4.16 -2.66 16.89
N ALA A 103 3.87 -2.87 18.18
CA ALA A 103 4.58 -3.83 19.01
C ALA A 103 4.36 -5.26 18.48
N TYR A 104 3.12 -5.62 18.15
CA TYR A 104 2.79 -6.92 17.55
C TYR A 104 3.45 -7.10 16.18
N ALA A 105 3.33 -6.12 15.29
CA ALA A 105 3.94 -6.14 13.96
C ALA A 105 5.47 -6.30 14.02
N SER A 106 6.11 -5.66 15.02
CA SER A 106 7.55 -5.75 15.23
C SER A 106 8.02 -7.16 15.61
N GLN A 107 7.19 -7.96 16.31
CA GLN A 107 7.54 -9.36 16.65
C GLN A 107 7.67 -10.24 15.40
N TYR A 108 6.89 -9.94 14.36
CA TYR A 108 6.88 -10.69 13.10
C TYR A 108 7.67 -10.01 11.98
N ASN A 109 8.44 -8.95 12.28
CA ASN A 109 9.14 -8.13 11.28
C ASN A 109 8.23 -7.60 10.15
N ALA A 110 6.95 -7.36 10.45
CA ALA A 110 5.98 -6.82 9.52
C ALA A 110 6.02 -5.28 9.56
N TYR A 111 6.68 -4.68 8.57
CA TYR A 111 6.85 -3.23 8.48
C TYR A 111 6.02 -2.66 7.33
N GLY A 112 5.02 -1.84 7.66
CA GLY A 112 4.20 -1.15 6.68
C GLY A 112 2.85 -0.72 7.27
N ALA A 113 2.27 0.33 6.69
CA ALA A 113 0.97 0.85 7.12
C ALA A 113 -0.16 -0.20 6.97
N ASP A 114 -0.14 -0.96 5.88
CA ASP A 114 -1.17 -1.97 5.59
C ASP A 114 -1.19 -3.10 6.62
N TYR A 115 -0.02 -3.50 7.14
CA TYR A 115 0.06 -4.50 8.20
C TYR A 115 -0.56 -3.98 9.49
N ILE A 116 -0.29 -2.72 9.85
CA ILE A 116 -0.87 -2.09 11.03
C ILE A 116 -2.38 -2.01 10.91
N GLU A 117 -2.91 -1.63 9.74
CA GLU A 117 -4.35 -1.63 9.47
C GLU A 117 -4.96 -3.02 9.67
N ASN A 118 -4.37 -4.06 9.09
CA ASN A 118 -4.85 -5.43 9.22
C ASN A 118 -4.84 -5.92 10.68
N ILE A 119 -3.76 -5.63 11.41
CA ILE A 119 -3.67 -5.99 12.84
C ILE A 119 -4.74 -5.25 13.65
N LEU A 120 -4.99 -3.97 13.37
CA LEU A 120 -6.06 -3.21 14.03
C LEU A 120 -7.44 -3.80 13.74
N ILE A 121 -7.72 -4.15 12.48
CA ILE A 121 -8.97 -4.82 12.10
C ILE A 121 -9.12 -6.13 12.86
N GLN A 122 -8.07 -6.96 12.93
CA GLN A 122 -8.09 -8.21 13.67
C GLN A 122 -8.32 -8.02 15.16
N MET A 123 -7.66 -7.04 15.79
CA MET A 123 -7.83 -6.75 17.22
C MET A 123 -9.25 -6.25 17.57
N MET A 124 -9.93 -5.60 16.62
CA MET A 124 -11.30 -5.11 16.82
C MET A 124 -12.37 -6.11 16.40
N THR A 125 -12.00 -7.13 15.63
CA THR A 125 -12.93 -8.18 15.22
C THR A 125 -13.17 -9.08 16.43
N PRO A 126 -14.42 -9.23 16.88
CA PRO A 126 -14.72 -10.11 18.00
C PRO A 126 -14.31 -11.54 17.65
N GLU A 127 -13.70 -12.23 18.61
CA GLU A 127 -13.37 -13.64 18.43
C GLU A 127 -14.66 -14.42 18.20
N ASN A 128 -14.78 -14.99 17.00
CA ASN A 128 -15.90 -15.85 16.67
C ASN A 128 -15.64 -17.22 17.28
N ASN A 129 -15.84 -17.33 18.60
CA ASN A 129 -15.74 -18.58 19.33
C ASN A 129 -17.03 -19.39 19.11
N GLN A 130 -17.27 -19.74 17.85
CA GLN A 130 -18.38 -20.61 17.48
C GLN A 130 -18.05 -22.03 17.93
N PRO A 131 -18.98 -22.69 18.65
CA PRO A 131 -18.79 -24.09 18.98
C PRO A 131 -18.66 -24.90 17.70
N PRO A 132 -17.92 -26.02 17.72
CA PRO A 132 -17.79 -26.90 16.57
C PRO A 132 -19.17 -27.30 16.04
N VAL A 133 -19.31 -27.34 14.71
CA VAL A 133 -20.58 -27.65 14.05
C VAL A 133 -21.02 -29.05 14.45
N VAL A 134 -22.17 -29.14 15.13
CA VAL A 134 -22.81 -30.40 15.50
C VAL A 134 -23.86 -30.73 14.44
N LEU A 135 -23.64 -31.81 13.69
CA LEU A 135 -24.60 -32.33 12.72
C LEU A 135 -25.79 -32.98 13.45
N LYS A 136 -26.96 -33.01 12.78
CA LYS A 136 -28.17 -33.66 13.32
C LYS A 136 -27.98 -35.15 13.55
N ASP A 137 -27.19 -35.80 12.70
CA ASP A 137 -26.83 -37.19 12.86
C ASP A 137 -25.59 -37.29 13.76
N GLU A 138 -25.80 -37.85 14.95
CA GLU A 138 -24.77 -38.00 15.95
C GLU A 138 -23.70 -39.04 15.56
N GLN A 139 -24.00 -39.96 14.64
CA GLN A 139 -23.01 -40.88 14.09
C GLN A 139 -21.98 -40.15 13.23
N LEU A 140 -22.41 -39.14 12.46
CA LEU A 140 -21.51 -38.34 11.63
C LEU A 140 -20.60 -37.44 12.45
N ASN A 141 -21.06 -36.95 13.61
CA ASN A 141 -20.21 -36.18 14.54
C ASN A 141 -19.07 -37.01 15.17
N ARG A 142 -19.18 -38.34 15.13
CA ARG A 142 -18.17 -39.27 15.65
C ARG A 142 -17.16 -39.70 14.57
N MET A 143 -17.42 -39.38 13.30
CA MET A 143 -16.52 -39.70 12.19
C MET A 143 -15.43 -38.64 12.12
N PHE A 144 -14.28 -38.94 12.71
CA PHE A 144 -13.06 -38.18 12.47
C PHE A 144 -12.36 -38.77 11.24
N LEU A 145 -11.86 -37.90 10.37
CA LEU A 145 -10.88 -38.29 9.35
C LEU A 145 -9.51 -38.22 10.02
N ASP A 146 -8.79 -39.34 10.10
CA ASP A 146 -7.51 -39.43 10.83
C ASP A 146 -6.46 -38.43 10.31
N HIS A 147 -6.53 -38.06 9.03
CA HIS A 147 -5.93 -36.86 8.43
C HIS A 147 -6.40 -36.79 6.97
N PRO A 148 -6.73 -35.61 6.42
CA PRO A 148 -6.75 -35.47 4.98
C PRO A 148 -5.30 -35.55 4.48
N LEU A 149 -4.91 -36.69 3.92
CA LEU A 149 -3.66 -36.79 3.17
C LEU A 149 -3.82 -35.96 1.90
N MET A 150 -3.23 -34.77 1.90
CA MET A 150 -3.26 -33.83 0.77
C MET A 150 -2.81 -34.50 -0.54
N GLU A 151 -1.92 -35.48 -0.43
CA GLU A 151 -1.39 -36.30 -1.53
C GLU A 151 -2.49 -37.08 -2.27
N GLU A 152 -3.52 -37.56 -1.57
CA GLU A 152 -4.63 -38.29 -2.17
C GLU A 152 -5.53 -37.35 -3.00
N TYR A 153 -5.75 -36.14 -2.50
CA TYR A 153 -6.49 -35.10 -3.22
C TYR A 153 -5.72 -34.60 -4.45
N ASP A 154 -4.41 -34.40 -4.32
CA ASP A 154 -3.54 -34.01 -5.44
C ASP A 154 -3.53 -35.09 -6.53
N ALA A 155 -3.51 -36.37 -6.14
CA ALA A 155 -3.60 -37.48 -7.08
C ALA A 155 -4.93 -37.45 -7.86
N ILE A 156 -6.06 -37.19 -7.22
CA ILE A 156 -7.37 -37.07 -7.88
C ILE A 156 -7.39 -35.89 -8.87
N ALA A 157 -6.91 -34.71 -8.45
CA ALA A 157 -6.85 -33.53 -9.31
C ALA A 157 -5.93 -33.72 -10.54
N LEU A 158 -4.88 -34.53 -10.41
CA LEU A 158 -4.01 -34.92 -11.52
C LEU A 158 -4.63 -36.00 -12.41
N MET A 159 -5.37 -36.96 -11.83
CA MET A 159 -6.08 -38.00 -12.59
C MET A 159 -7.21 -37.43 -13.45
N ASP A 160 -7.97 -36.46 -12.94
CA ASP A 160 -9.02 -35.78 -13.72
C ASP A 160 -8.44 -34.95 -14.86
N ARG A 161 -7.30 -34.29 -14.66
CA ARG A 161 -6.57 -33.62 -15.74
C ARG A 161 -6.11 -34.59 -16.83
N ARG A 162 -5.62 -35.79 -16.45
CA ARG A 162 -5.23 -36.82 -17.42
C ARG A 162 -6.42 -37.40 -18.19
N LYS A 163 -7.57 -37.62 -17.53
CA LYS A 163 -8.80 -38.08 -18.20
C LYS A 163 -9.33 -37.03 -19.18
N ASN A 164 -9.35 -35.74 -18.78
CA ASN A 164 -9.77 -34.66 -19.66
C ASN A 164 -8.81 -34.48 -20.84
N HIS A 165 -7.49 -34.52 -20.62
CA HIS A 165 -6.50 -34.53 -21.71
C HIS A 165 -6.64 -35.75 -22.63
N GLY A 166 -6.97 -36.93 -22.11
CA GLY A 166 -7.19 -38.15 -22.90
C GLY A 166 -8.47 -38.12 -23.73
N LYS A 167 -9.54 -37.47 -23.22
CA LYS A 167 -10.76 -37.21 -24.00
C LYS A 167 -10.48 -36.22 -25.14
N ILE A 168 -9.79 -35.12 -24.84
CA ILE A 168 -9.41 -34.11 -25.83
C ILE A 168 -8.53 -34.75 -26.93
N LYS A 169 -7.53 -35.56 -26.59
CA LYS A 169 -6.71 -36.27 -27.60
C LYS A 169 -7.52 -37.21 -28.49
N LYS A 170 -8.45 -37.99 -27.93
CA LYS A 170 -9.33 -38.87 -28.72
C LYS A 170 -10.25 -38.10 -29.66
N GLU A 171 -10.66 -36.90 -29.28
CA GLU A 171 -11.52 -36.03 -30.09
C GLU A 171 -10.73 -35.37 -31.23
N ILE A 172 -9.47 -34.99 -30.98
CA ILE A 172 -8.55 -34.46 -32.01
C ILE A 172 -8.17 -35.55 -33.02
N ASP A 173 -7.80 -36.76 -32.56
CA ASP A 173 -7.46 -37.90 -33.43
C ASP A 173 -8.67 -38.34 -34.28
N ALA A 174 -9.90 -38.23 -33.74
CA ALA A 174 -11.13 -38.54 -34.49
C ALA A 174 -11.50 -37.47 -35.53
N THR A 175 -11.05 -36.22 -35.34
CA THR A 175 -11.17 -35.19 -36.38
C THR A 175 -10.07 -35.31 -37.44
N GLU A 176 -8.88 -35.79 -37.10
CA GLU A 176 -7.75 -35.95 -38.03
C GLU A 176 -7.96 -37.11 -39.01
N THR A 177 -8.63 -38.20 -38.58
CA THR A 177 -8.99 -39.32 -39.48
C THR A 177 -10.12 -39.00 -40.46
N LEU A 178 -10.86 -37.90 -40.27
CA LEU A 178 -11.91 -37.46 -41.20
C LEU A 178 -11.38 -36.60 -42.36
N TYR A 179 -10.13 -36.12 -42.29
CA TYR A 179 -9.52 -35.29 -43.33
C TYR A 179 -8.56 -36.08 -44.26
N ASP A 180 -8.16 -37.30 -43.90
CA ASP A 180 -7.22 -38.12 -44.68
C ASP A 180 -7.90 -39.02 -45.75
N GLU A 181 -9.23 -39.20 -45.71
CA GLU A 181 -9.97 -39.93 -46.76
C GLU A 181 -10.45 -39.04 -47.93
N SER A 182 -10.12 -37.74 -47.92
CA SER A 182 -10.54 -36.77 -48.95
C SER A 182 -9.45 -36.34 -49.93
N THR A 183 -8.35 -37.09 -50.06
CA THR A 183 -7.36 -36.87 -51.13
C THR A 183 -6.94 -38.19 -51.78
N VAL A 184 -7.79 -38.69 -52.68
CA VAL A 184 -7.39 -39.53 -53.83
C VAL A 184 -8.17 -39.05 -55.05
#